data_AF-A0A6H5KAL5-F1
#
_entry.id   AF-A0A6H5KAL5-F1
#
_cell.length_a   1.000
_cell.length_b   1.000
_cell.length_c   1.000
_cell.angle_alpha   90.00
_cell.angle_beta   90.00
_cell.angle_gamma   90.00
#
_symmetry.space_group_name_H-M   'P 1'
#
loop_
_entity.id
_entity.type
_entity.pdbx_description
1 polymer ?
#
loop_
_entity_poly.entity_id
_entity_poly.type
_entity_poly.pdbx_seq_one_letter_code
_entity_poly.pdbx_strand_id
1 'polypeptide(L)'
;MKNKEDDHRRGDSTASTFLELARERFEARNGRPATFEESNFSLDRLQGLLRMLMLVPKAGSSEASVVARRLGGCVPRGPCCMMPGHPPGSCPSEGLMCPAVLGCTAHKMDPKRNTMLEDPSVFSMSNIRDVVDRMVSGFLYTQPHSPLCTRTDDVDYESCFEEMMNTTKFQNVAARMVSGHDAYDSSIKLCMNKDQDVGGEAACAEDLESVMKGACNLNFVTMCEAWGSSVLLLFETLPWLEPTADFFPAPRHRHHQCGCDLGRVTPVYSSEDAKESAASGPQRQNTGAKHEEGMKHITPELRDAARSANAVDEALHELVSAKFCERLREAGLLHHPLVVAELATYEPLEHRYAIGFVLCQAFGWGEADLRVWPCMIRCSRSETPSFFALPLSVSVPRCNDETWAKDTLERFAPIMPDECRLYQPFEKQ
;
A
#
# COMPACT_ATOMS: atom_id res chain seq x y z
N MET A 1 4.14 31.84 11.77
CA MET A 1 2.77 31.46 11.33
C MET A 1 2.60 31.48 9.81
N LYS A 2 3.30 32.33 9.02
CA LYS A 2 3.20 32.36 7.55
C LYS A 2 3.63 31.06 6.82
N ASN A 3 4.65 30.35 7.29
CA ASN A 3 5.17 29.16 6.58
C ASN A 3 4.26 27.91 6.64
N LYS A 4 3.17 27.91 7.42
CA LYS A 4 2.23 26.77 7.50
C LYS A 4 1.09 26.83 6.49
N GLU A 5 0.76 28.03 5.98
CA GLU A 5 -0.32 28.22 5.00
C GLU A 5 0.11 27.82 3.58
N ASP A 6 1.38 28.05 3.23
CA ASP A 6 1.92 27.73 1.91
C ASP A 6 2.04 26.20 1.67
N ASP A 7 2.30 25.41 2.73
CA ASP A 7 2.38 23.94 2.64
C ASP A 7 1.01 23.30 2.36
N HIS A 8 -0.09 23.81 2.94
CA HIS A 8 -1.45 23.28 2.68
C HIS A 8 -1.91 23.58 1.25
N ARG A 9 -1.61 24.78 0.72
CA ARG A 9 -1.93 25.10 -0.68
C ARG A 9 -1.19 24.22 -1.69
N ARG A 10 0.01 23.73 -1.35
CA ARG A 10 0.82 22.91 -2.25
C ARG A 10 0.25 21.51 -2.44
N GLY A 11 -0.22 20.86 -1.36
CA GLY A 11 -0.82 19.53 -1.42
C GLY A 11 -2.15 19.46 -2.19
N ASP A 12 -3.00 20.49 -2.02
CA ASP A 12 -4.26 20.60 -2.77
C ASP A 12 -4.01 20.81 -4.28
N SER A 13 -2.90 21.44 -4.64
CA SER A 13 -2.55 21.68 -6.05
C SER A 13 -2.24 20.39 -6.82
N THR A 14 -1.49 19.45 -6.23
CA THR A 14 -1.09 18.20 -6.90
C THR A 14 -2.28 17.26 -7.10
N ALA A 15 -3.13 17.07 -6.09
CA ALA A 15 -4.36 16.28 -6.23
C ALA A 15 -5.29 16.88 -7.31
N SER A 16 -5.36 18.22 -7.39
CA SER A 16 -6.07 18.92 -8.48
C SER A 16 -5.50 18.59 -9.85
N THR A 17 -4.16 18.53 -10.00
CA THR A 17 -3.54 18.25 -11.31
C THR A 17 -3.76 16.80 -11.78
N PHE A 18 -3.68 15.83 -10.86
CA PHE A 18 -3.99 14.43 -11.19
C PHE A 18 -5.47 14.25 -11.59
N LEU A 19 -6.38 14.93 -10.90
CA LEU A 19 -7.81 14.92 -11.26
C LEU A 19 -8.06 15.55 -12.64
N GLU A 20 -7.41 16.67 -12.96
CA GLU A 20 -7.52 17.33 -14.27
C GLU A 20 -7.05 16.39 -15.39
N LEU A 21 -5.90 15.74 -15.21
CA LEU A 21 -5.41 14.75 -16.17
C LEU A 21 -6.37 13.57 -16.33
N ALA A 22 -6.94 13.07 -15.23
CA ALA A 22 -7.93 11.99 -15.27
C ALA A 22 -9.15 12.39 -16.10
N ARG A 23 -9.65 13.63 -15.92
CA ARG A 23 -10.78 14.16 -16.68
C ARG A 23 -10.46 14.32 -18.15
N GLU A 24 -9.31 14.91 -18.49
CA GLU A 24 -8.86 15.06 -19.87
C GLU A 24 -8.84 13.70 -20.60
N ARG A 25 -8.29 12.67 -19.95
CA ARG A 25 -8.24 11.30 -20.49
C ARG A 25 -9.64 10.70 -20.65
N PHE A 26 -10.51 10.88 -19.66
CA PHE A 26 -11.88 10.41 -19.73
C PHE A 26 -12.66 11.06 -20.89
N GLU A 27 -12.54 12.38 -21.06
CA GLU A 27 -13.20 13.14 -22.14
C GLU A 27 -12.67 12.75 -23.51
N ALA A 28 -11.34 12.60 -23.65
CA ALA A 28 -10.71 12.19 -24.90
C ALA A 28 -11.20 10.80 -25.37
N ARG A 29 -11.45 9.87 -24.44
CA ARG A 29 -11.99 8.54 -24.76
C ARG A 29 -13.48 8.55 -25.09
N ASN A 30 -14.28 9.32 -24.33
CA ASN A 30 -15.74 9.26 -24.42
C ASN A 30 -16.35 10.28 -25.40
N GLY A 31 -15.54 11.19 -25.96
CA GLY A 31 -15.98 12.18 -26.95
C GLY A 31 -17.04 13.16 -26.42
N ARG A 32 -17.17 13.28 -25.09
CA ARG A 32 -18.08 14.20 -24.41
C ARG A 32 -17.34 14.86 -23.24
N PRO A 33 -17.49 16.19 -23.05
CA PRO A 33 -16.98 16.85 -21.86
C PRO A 33 -17.67 16.27 -20.63
N ALA A 34 -16.91 16.09 -19.54
CA ALA A 34 -17.45 15.72 -18.24
C ALA A 34 -18.15 16.95 -17.64
N THR A 35 -19.35 17.26 -18.13
CA THR A 35 -20.12 18.39 -17.62
C THR A 35 -20.67 18.07 -16.23
N PHE A 36 -20.39 18.95 -15.28
CA PHE A 36 -20.64 18.78 -13.84
C PHE A 36 -22.13 18.63 -13.46
N GLU A 37 -23.08 18.88 -14.38
CA GLU A 37 -24.49 19.13 -14.02
C GLU A 37 -25.52 18.06 -14.39
N GLU A 38 -25.23 17.01 -15.17
CA GLU A 38 -26.30 16.09 -15.62
C GLU A 38 -25.95 14.59 -15.68
N SER A 39 -24.99 14.13 -14.89
CA SER A 39 -24.88 12.70 -14.61
C SER A 39 -25.64 12.35 -13.33
N ASN A 40 -26.98 12.26 -13.44
CA ASN A 40 -27.73 11.21 -12.74
C ASN A 40 -27.29 9.83 -13.30
N PHE A 41 -25.97 9.60 -13.36
CA PHE A 41 -25.38 8.31 -13.54
C PHE A 41 -25.86 7.52 -12.34
N SER A 42 -26.88 6.69 -12.54
CA SER A 42 -27.57 6.10 -11.42
C SER A 42 -26.53 5.31 -10.64
N LEU A 43 -26.35 5.68 -9.38
CA LEU A 43 -25.55 4.93 -8.41
C LEU A 43 -25.98 3.45 -8.40
N ASP A 44 -27.23 3.18 -8.78
CA ASP A 44 -27.77 1.84 -9.02
C ASP A 44 -27.01 1.02 -10.08
N ARG A 45 -26.28 1.65 -11.01
CA ARG A 45 -25.46 0.96 -12.02
C ARG A 45 -24.05 0.59 -11.56
N LEU A 46 -23.59 1.14 -10.43
CA LEU A 46 -22.32 0.79 -9.77
C LEU A 46 -22.52 -0.27 -8.68
N GLN A 47 -23.77 -0.47 -8.23
CA GLN A 47 -24.10 -1.47 -7.21
C GLN A 47 -23.65 -2.87 -7.65
N GLY A 48 -22.64 -3.38 -6.97
CA GLY A 48 -22.19 -4.77 -7.09
C GLY A 48 -20.96 -5.02 -7.94
N LEU A 49 -20.25 -4.00 -8.42
CA LEU A 49 -19.02 -4.19 -9.20
C LEU A 49 -17.81 -4.49 -8.31
N LEU A 50 -17.44 -3.57 -7.40
CA LEU A 50 -16.47 -3.88 -6.36
C LEU A 50 -17.16 -4.64 -5.24
N ARG A 51 -16.81 -5.91 -5.08
CA ARG A 51 -17.28 -6.71 -3.96
C ARG A 51 -16.19 -7.07 -2.97
N MET A 52 -14.91 -6.92 -3.33
CA MET A 52 -13.81 -7.43 -2.51
C MET A 52 -12.69 -6.40 -2.36
N LEU A 53 -12.46 -5.96 -1.12
CA LEU A 53 -11.33 -5.14 -0.72
C LEU A 53 -10.44 -5.95 0.23
N MET A 54 -9.20 -6.16 -0.17
CA MET A 54 -8.16 -6.70 0.70
C MET A 54 -7.44 -5.54 1.41
N LEU A 55 -7.73 -5.35 2.70
CA LEU A 55 -7.09 -4.31 3.50
C LEU A 55 -5.76 -4.80 4.06
N VAL A 56 -4.66 -4.65 3.32
CA VAL A 56 -3.32 -4.89 3.89
C VAL A 56 -3.03 -3.85 4.99
N PRO A 57 -2.75 -4.25 6.23
CA PRO A 57 -2.51 -3.31 7.31
C PRO A 57 -1.39 -2.34 6.99
N LYS A 58 -1.62 -1.05 7.26
CA LYS A 58 -0.60 0.01 7.24
C LYS A 58 0.01 0.28 5.86
N ALA A 59 -0.63 -0.26 4.82
CA ALA A 59 -0.26 -0.03 3.45
C ALA A 59 -1.11 1.08 2.79
N GLY A 60 -1.63 2.07 3.53
CA GLY A 60 -2.59 3.06 2.99
C GLY A 60 -4.01 2.50 2.79
N SER A 61 -4.36 1.46 3.55
CA SER A 61 -5.62 0.73 3.38
C SER A 61 -6.86 1.59 3.69
N SER A 62 -6.72 2.64 4.50
CA SER A 62 -7.80 3.60 4.80
C SER A 62 -8.19 4.38 3.55
N GLU A 63 -7.20 4.89 2.81
CA GLU A 63 -7.38 5.61 1.56
C GLU A 63 -7.97 4.69 0.48
N ALA A 64 -7.45 3.46 0.35
CA ALA A 64 -8.01 2.44 -0.55
C ALA A 64 -9.47 2.11 -0.23
N SER A 65 -9.84 2.12 1.05
CA SER A 65 -11.22 1.90 1.47
C SER A 65 -12.16 3.04 1.09
N VAL A 66 -11.68 4.28 0.97
CA VAL A 66 -12.48 5.41 0.44
C VAL A 66 -12.85 5.15 -1.01
N VAL A 67 -11.84 4.80 -1.83
CA VAL A 67 -12.02 4.43 -3.24
C VAL A 67 -12.98 3.24 -3.35
N ALA A 68 -12.76 2.20 -2.55
CA ALA A 68 -13.59 1.02 -2.55
C ALA A 68 -15.06 1.31 -2.26
N ARG A 69 -15.32 2.10 -1.22
CA ARG A 69 -16.69 2.50 -0.86
C ARG A 69 -17.34 3.35 -1.92
N ARG A 70 -16.56 4.17 -2.64
CA ARG A 70 -17.07 4.96 -3.76
C ARG A 70 -17.50 4.05 -4.92
N LEU A 71 -16.68 3.06 -5.27
CA LEU A 71 -17.00 2.04 -6.26
C LEU A 71 -18.22 1.21 -5.85
N GLY A 72 -18.38 0.93 -4.55
CA GLY A 72 -19.55 0.24 -3.98
C GLY A 72 -20.79 1.11 -3.80
N GLY A 73 -20.74 2.41 -4.14
CA GLY A 73 -21.87 3.33 -4.02
C GLY A 73 -22.29 3.67 -2.59
N CYS A 74 -21.39 3.55 -1.62
CA CYS A 74 -21.70 3.69 -0.19
C CYS A 74 -21.84 5.15 0.26
N VAL A 75 -22.76 5.41 1.19
CA VAL A 75 -23.00 6.74 1.81
C VAL A 75 -23.14 6.57 3.33
N PRO A 76 -22.62 7.47 4.19
CA PRO A 76 -21.81 8.66 3.85
C PRO A 76 -20.43 8.30 3.30
N ARG A 77 -19.83 9.21 2.54
CA ARG A 77 -18.45 9.05 2.01
C ARG A 77 -17.44 9.00 3.15
N GLY A 78 -16.29 8.38 2.89
CA GLY A 78 -15.19 8.29 3.85
C GLY A 78 -14.55 6.89 3.86
N PRO A 79 -13.54 6.66 4.72
CA PRO A 79 -12.90 5.37 4.83
C PRO A 79 -13.89 4.35 5.38
N CYS A 80 -13.67 3.08 5.09
CA CYS A 80 -14.37 2.02 5.79
C CYS A 80 -14.03 2.04 7.28
N CYS A 81 -15.07 1.94 8.09
CA CYS A 81 -14.93 1.88 9.52
C CYS A 81 -16.13 1.16 10.14
N MET A 82 -15.88 0.39 11.20
CA MET A 82 -16.94 -0.31 11.92
C MET A 82 -17.81 0.64 12.74
N MET A 83 -17.19 1.50 13.56
CA MET A 83 -17.89 2.47 14.41
C MET A 83 -16.99 3.67 14.76
N PRO A 84 -17.55 4.86 15.04
CA PRO A 84 -16.79 6.06 15.41
C PRO A 84 -15.75 5.78 16.50
N GLY A 85 -14.56 6.36 16.33
CA GLY A 85 -13.46 6.12 17.26
C GLY A 85 -12.94 4.68 17.31
N HIS A 86 -13.24 3.80 16.34
CA HIS A 86 -12.66 2.44 16.29
C HIS A 86 -11.75 2.22 15.05
N PRO A 87 -10.45 1.91 15.22
CA PRO A 87 -9.71 2.02 16.48
C PRO A 87 -9.66 3.48 16.98
N PRO A 88 -9.35 3.73 18.28
CA PRO A 88 -9.34 5.06 18.88
C PRO A 88 -8.67 6.10 17.98
N GLY A 89 -9.40 7.18 17.68
CA GLY A 89 -8.93 8.30 16.85
C GLY A 89 -8.91 8.06 15.34
N SER A 90 -9.43 6.94 14.83
CA SER A 90 -9.36 6.63 13.38
C SER A 90 -10.67 6.84 12.63
N CYS A 91 -11.81 6.53 13.25
CA CYS A 91 -13.10 6.60 12.58
C CYS A 91 -13.85 7.92 12.82
N PRO A 92 -14.14 8.72 11.76
CA PRO A 92 -14.63 10.08 11.92
C PRO A 92 -16.15 10.19 12.14
N SER A 93 -16.95 9.19 11.72
CA SER A 93 -18.41 9.28 11.81
C SER A 93 -19.09 7.91 11.79
N GLU A 94 -20.38 7.88 12.14
CA GLU A 94 -21.24 6.70 12.01
C GLU A 94 -21.57 6.40 10.53
N GLY A 95 -22.07 5.19 10.26
CA GLY A 95 -22.50 4.77 8.93
C GLY A 95 -21.35 4.49 7.94
N LEU A 96 -20.11 4.44 8.42
CA LEU A 96 -18.94 4.22 7.56
C LEU A 96 -18.65 2.74 7.22
N MET A 97 -19.44 1.81 7.76
CA MET A 97 -19.40 0.41 7.36
C MET A 97 -20.19 0.27 6.06
N CYS A 98 -19.59 -0.32 5.02
CA CYS A 98 -20.29 -0.55 3.76
C CYS A 98 -20.52 -2.04 3.48
N PRO A 99 -21.77 -2.52 3.53
CA PRO A 99 -22.10 -3.91 3.21
C PRO A 99 -21.81 -4.31 1.76
N ALA A 100 -21.76 -3.34 0.82
CA ALA A 100 -21.45 -3.60 -0.58
C ALA A 100 -19.97 -3.95 -0.81
N VAL A 101 -19.09 -3.59 0.12
CA VAL A 101 -17.65 -3.86 0.04
C VAL A 101 -17.29 -4.94 1.05
N LEU A 102 -17.06 -6.17 0.60
CA LEU A 102 -16.54 -7.21 1.49
C LEU A 102 -15.08 -6.90 1.82
N GLY A 103 -14.69 -7.17 3.06
CA GLY A 103 -13.39 -6.74 3.56
C GLY A 103 -13.29 -5.23 3.82
N CYS A 104 -14.41 -4.50 3.82
CA CYS A 104 -14.45 -3.11 4.23
C CYS A 104 -13.85 -2.90 5.63
N THR A 105 -14.03 -3.84 6.56
CA THR A 105 -13.35 -3.79 7.85
C THR A 105 -12.59 -5.08 8.14
N ALA A 106 -11.60 -4.94 9.02
CA ALA A 106 -10.69 -5.98 9.48
C ALA A 106 -9.64 -6.46 8.46
N HIS A 107 -8.53 -6.95 8.99
CA HIS A 107 -7.40 -7.53 8.25
C HIS A 107 -7.50 -9.05 8.20
N LYS A 108 -8.67 -9.54 7.78
CA LYS A 108 -9.02 -10.97 7.77
C LYS A 108 -9.30 -11.49 6.37
N MET A 109 -8.92 -12.72 6.12
CA MET A 109 -9.24 -13.50 4.92
C MET A 109 -10.04 -14.71 5.38
N ASP A 110 -11.32 -14.76 5.00
CA ASP A 110 -12.17 -15.93 5.23
C ASP A 110 -12.28 -16.75 3.94
N PRO A 111 -12.66 -18.05 4.00
CA PRO A 111 -12.75 -18.88 2.81
C PRO A 111 -13.63 -18.30 1.70
N LYS A 112 -14.69 -17.55 2.07
CA LYS A 112 -15.56 -16.90 1.10
C LYS A 112 -14.83 -15.76 0.37
N ARG A 113 -14.03 -14.96 1.07
CA ARG A 113 -13.18 -13.93 0.44
C ARG A 113 -12.16 -14.55 -0.51
N ASN A 114 -11.56 -15.69 -0.14
CA ASN A 114 -10.60 -16.39 -1.00
C ASN A 114 -11.26 -16.87 -2.30
N THR A 115 -12.44 -17.51 -2.21
CA THR A 115 -13.19 -17.90 -3.41
C THR A 115 -13.56 -16.72 -4.30
N MET A 116 -13.83 -15.55 -3.70
CA MET A 116 -14.16 -14.33 -4.47
C MET A 116 -12.95 -13.69 -5.16
N LEU A 117 -11.73 -13.88 -4.65
CA LEU A 117 -10.52 -13.45 -5.37
C LEU A 117 -10.33 -14.26 -6.65
N GLU A 118 -10.66 -15.55 -6.61
CA GLU A 118 -10.55 -16.44 -7.76
C GLU A 118 -11.64 -16.21 -8.82
N ASP A 119 -12.73 -15.50 -8.47
CA ASP A 119 -13.84 -15.21 -9.37
C ASP A 119 -13.53 -14.01 -10.28
N PRO A 120 -13.41 -14.19 -11.61
CA PRO A 120 -13.13 -13.11 -12.56
C PRO A 120 -14.29 -12.12 -12.74
N SER A 121 -15.50 -12.46 -12.31
CA SER A 121 -16.65 -11.55 -12.35
C SER A 121 -16.67 -10.55 -11.18
N VAL A 122 -15.85 -10.79 -10.16
CA VAL A 122 -15.74 -9.93 -8.97
C VAL A 122 -14.58 -8.96 -9.19
N PHE A 123 -14.87 -7.66 -9.23
CA PHE A 123 -13.81 -6.67 -9.12
C PHE A 123 -13.25 -6.72 -7.70
N SER A 124 -11.95 -6.97 -7.60
CA SER A 124 -11.19 -7.08 -6.36
C SER A 124 -10.05 -6.07 -6.36
N MET A 125 -9.85 -5.42 -5.22
CA MET A 125 -8.76 -4.46 -5.07
C MET A 125 -7.99 -4.61 -3.76
N SER A 126 -6.73 -4.20 -3.78
CA SER A 126 -5.86 -4.12 -2.60
C SER A 126 -5.03 -2.84 -2.62
N ASN A 127 -4.25 -2.63 -1.57
CA ASN A 127 -3.23 -1.60 -1.52
C ASN A 127 -1.94 -2.21 -0.97
N ILE A 128 -0.81 -1.87 -1.59
CA ILE A 128 0.51 -2.27 -1.10
C ILE A 128 1.38 -1.05 -0.83
N ARG A 129 2.41 -1.27 -0.04
CA ARG A 129 3.38 -0.28 0.40
C ARG A 129 4.73 -0.97 0.54
N ASP A 130 5.81 -0.21 0.36
CA ASP A 130 7.16 -0.64 0.67
C ASP A 130 7.20 -1.34 2.04
N VAL A 131 7.87 -2.48 2.07
CA VAL A 131 7.76 -3.45 3.16
C VAL A 131 8.25 -2.84 4.47
N VAL A 132 9.37 -2.14 4.42
CA VAL A 132 9.95 -1.47 5.59
C VAL A 132 9.02 -0.36 6.04
N ASP A 133 8.59 0.50 5.14
CA ASP A 133 7.71 1.62 5.50
C ASP A 133 6.35 1.14 6.06
N ARG A 134 5.82 0.02 5.56
CA ARG A 134 4.65 -0.67 6.11
C ARG A 134 4.92 -1.16 7.54
N MET A 135 6.04 -1.85 7.76
CA MET A 135 6.42 -2.36 9.08
C MET A 135 6.61 -1.23 10.08
N VAL A 136 7.38 -0.21 9.72
CA VAL A 136 7.62 0.97 10.55
C VAL A 136 6.31 1.68 10.88
N SER A 137 5.42 1.82 9.89
CA SER A 137 4.09 2.38 10.12
C SER A 137 3.27 1.55 11.10
N GLY A 138 3.35 0.21 11.05
CA GLY A 138 2.70 -0.71 12.00
C GLY A 138 3.30 -0.70 13.39
N PHE A 139 4.63 -0.68 13.48
CA PHE A 139 5.40 -0.58 14.72
C PHE A 139 4.98 0.65 15.54
N LEU A 140 4.86 1.79 14.87
CA LEU A 140 4.47 3.06 15.49
C LEU A 140 2.95 3.23 15.61
N TYR A 141 2.19 2.15 15.47
CA TYR A 141 0.73 2.17 15.59
C TYR A 141 0.26 1.36 16.81
N THR A 142 -1.06 1.26 16.97
CA THR A 142 -1.67 0.52 18.09
C THR A 142 -1.81 -0.98 17.77
N GLN A 143 -2.19 -1.79 18.76
CA GLN A 143 -2.54 -3.18 18.51
C GLN A 143 -3.68 -3.31 17.50
N PRO A 144 -3.70 -4.37 16.68
CA PRO A 144 -2.79 -5.54 16.72
C PRO A 144 -1.46 -5.37 15.97
N HIS A 145 -1.14 -4.17 15.47
CA HIS A 145 -0.10 -3.92 14.48
C HIS A 145 1.33 -3.83 15.02
N SER A 146 1.48 -3.59 16.33
CA SER A 146 2.76 -3.39 17.02
C SER A 146 2.99 -4.45 18.11
N PRO A 147 4.27 -4.77 18.42
CA PRO A 147 4.62 -5.66 19.53
C PRO A 147 4.33 -5.01 20.88
N LEU A 148 4.29 -5.81 21.94
CA LEU A 148 3.91 -5.34 23.28
C LEU A 148 4.91 -4.33 23.85
N CYS A 149 6.19 -4.45 23.53
CA CYS A 149 7.25 -3.55 23.97
C CYS A 149 7.01 -2.08 23.57
N THR A 150 6.30 -1.80 22.48
CA THR A 150 5.99 -0.41 22.04
C THR A 150 5.08 0.37 23.01
N ARG A 151 4.56 -0.30 24.02
CA ARG A 151 3.57 0.25 24.96
C ARG A 151 4.19 0.82 26.23
N THR A 152 5.46 0.54 26.49
CA THR A 152 6.16 1.05 27.67
C THR A 152 6.48 2.53 27.48
N ASP A 153 6.77 3.22 28.59
CA ASP A 153 7.22 4.62 28.52
C ASP A 153 8.69 4.72 28.11
N ASP A 154 9.48 3.74 28.51
CA ASP A 154 10.91 3.61 28.19
C ASP A 154 11.11 2.51 27.13
N VAL A 155 10.61 2.76 25.91
CA VAL A 155 10.78 1.82 24.79
C VAL A 155 12.22 1.90 24.28
N ASP A 156 12.95 0.79 24.33
CA ASP A 156 14.12 0.59 23.47
C ASP A 156 13.63 0.27 22.05
N TYR A 157 13.60 1.28 21.20
CA TYR A 157 13.00 1.18 19.86
C TYR A 157 13.74 0.19 18.96
N GLU A 158 15.06 0.07 19.08
CA GLU A 158 15.86 -0.86 18.28
C GLU A 158 15.54 -2.30 18.66
N SER A 159 15.74 -2.67 19.94
CA SER A 159 15.42 -4.01 20.46
C SER A 159 13.95 -4.39 20.22
N CYS A 160 13.03 -3.43 20.37
CA CYS A 160 11.60 -3.66 20.17
C CYS A 160 11.23 -3.83 18.69
N PHE A 161 11.92 -3.15 17.77
CA PHE A 161 11.75 -3.36 16.34
C PHE A 161 12.35 -4.69 15.91
N GLU A 162 13.48 -5.11 16.47
CA GLU A 162 14.02 -6.46 16.30
C GLU A 162 13.05 -7.55 16.76
N GLU A 163 12.37 -7.36 17.91
CA GLU A 163 11.29 -8.25 18.34
C GLU A 163 10.18 -8.34 17.28
N MET A 164 9.78 -7.21 16.68
CA MET A 164 8.79 -7.21 15.60
C MET A 164 9.28 -8.01 14.39
N MET A 165 10.53 -7.78 13.95
CA MET A 165 11.12 -8.47 12.80
C MET A 165 11.23 -9.98 13.01
N ASN A 166 11.49 -10.43 14.23
CA ASN A 166 11.68 -11.84 14.57
C ASN A 166 10.39 -12.58 14.92
N THR A 167 9.27 -11.88 15.05
CA THR A 167 7.99 -12.49 15.40
C THR A 167 7.19 -12.81 14.14
N THR A 168 6.90 -14.10 13.89
CA THR A 168 6.13 -14.59 12.71
C THR A 168 4.82 -13.86 12.47
N LYS A 169 4.16 -13.42 13.54
CA LYS A 169 2.95 -12.59 13.48
C LYS A 169 3.11 -11.34 12.60
N PHE A 170 4.29 -10.72 12.54
CA PHE A 170 4.52 -9.45 11.84
C PHE A 170 5.31 -9.58 10.53
N GLN A 171 5.74 -10.80 10.19
CA GLN A 171 6.51 -11.11 8.98
C GLN A 171 5.58 -11.36 7.78
N ASN A 172 5.97 -10.96 6.58
CA ASN A 172 5.28 -11.28 5.32
C ASN A 172 3.76 -11.03 5.37
N VAL A 173 3.33 -9.90 5.94
CA VAL A 173 1.92 -9.62 6.23
C VAL A 173 1.12 -9.41 4.95
N ALA A 174 1.69 -8.68 3.97
CA ALA A 174 1.01 -8.42 2.71
C ALA A 174 0.87 -9.71 1.90
N ALA A 175 1.96 -10.47 1.78
CA ALA A 175 2.02 -11.76 1.15
C ALA A 175 1.01 -12.74 1.75
N ARG A 176 0.94 -12.86 3.09
CA ARG A 176 -0.07 -13.70 3.76
C ARG A 176 -1.50 -13.33 3.38
N MET A 177 -1.82 -12.04 3.35
CA MET A 177 -3.17 -11.62 2.95
C MET A 177 -3.46 -11.92 1.49
N VAL A 178 -2.48 -11.69 0.62
CA VAL A 178 -2.60 -11.94 -0.82
C VAL A 178 -2.77 -13.44 -1.12
N SER A 179 -2.11 -14.32 -0.38
CA SER A 179 -2.31 -15.78 -0.45
C SER A 179 -3.55 -16.28 0.30
N GLY A 180 -4.38 -15.40 0.86
CA GLY A 180 -5.68 -15.75 1.43
C GLY A 180 -5.67 -16.07 2.93
N HIS A 181 -4.69 -15.58 3.69
CA HIS A 181 -4.58 -15.74 5.14
C HIS A 181 -4.79 -14.44 5.92
N ASP A 182 -5.13 -14.55 7.20
CA ASP A 182 -5.27 -13.41 8.11
C ASP A 182 -3.90 -12.73 8.34
N ALA A 183 -3.89 -11.38 8.36
CA ALA A 183 -2.66 -10.57 8.44
C ALA A 183 -1.77 -10.84 9.66
N TYR A 184 -2.37 -11.25 10.78
CA TYR A 184 -1.72 -11.38 12.08
C TYR A 184 -1.90 -12.77 12.69
N ASP A 185 -2.20 -13.77 11.86
CA ASP A 185 -2.22 -15.16 12.30
C ASP A 185 -0.79 -15.69 12.40
N SER A 186 -0.33 -15.95 13.63
CA SER A 186 1.00 -16.46 13.92
C SER A 186 1.19 -17.94 13.57
N SER A 187 0.10 -18.67 13.26
CA SER A 187 0.18 -20.08 12.85
C SER A 187 0.61 -20.23 11.39
N ILE A 188 0.43 -19.17 10.58
CA ILE A 188 0.84 -19.14 9.19
C ILE A 188 2.27 -18.62 9.11
N LYS A 189 3.18 -19.51 8.69
CA LYS A 189 4.58 -19.17 8.41
C LYS A 189 4.81 -19.32 6.91
N LEU A 190 4.97 -18.19 6.23
CA LEU A 190 5.53 -18.20 4.88
C LEU A 190 7.04 -18.35 4.97
N CYS A 191 7.64 -19.01 4.00
CA CYS A 191 9.08 -19.16 3.90
C CYS A 191 9.79 -17.80 4.00
N MET A 192 10.85 -17.77 4.79
CA MET A 192 11.76 -16.64 4.96
C MET A 192 13.14 -16.95 4.38
N ASN A 193 13.58 -18.20 4.51
CA ASN A 193 14.90 -18.63 4.07
C ASN A 193 14.88 -20.11 3.69
N LYS A 194 15.14 -20.39 2.40
CA LYS A 194 15.22 -21.74 1.83
C LYS A 194 16.18 -22.68 2.56
N ASP A 195 17.21 -22.14 3.22
CA ASP A 195 18.23 -22.92 3.91
C ASP A 195 17.87 -23.20 5.37
N GLN A 196 16.92 -22.45 5.94
CA GLN A 196 16.54 -22.53 7.35
C GLN A 196 15.12 -23.06 7.57
N ASP A 197 14.25 -22.98 6.57
CA ASP A 197 12.86 -23.40 6.70
C ASP A 197 12.65 -24.90 6.45
N VAL A 198 11.72 -25.47 7.22
CA VAL A 198 11.34 -26.89 7.10
C VAL A 198 10.67 -27.10 5.75
N GLY A 199 11.20 -28.02 4.94
CA GLY A 199 10.79 -28.23 3.55
C GLY A 199 11.70 -27.53 2.52
N GLY A 200 12.60 -26.67 3.00
CA GLY A 200 13.64 -26.02 2.21
C GLY A 200 13.10 -25.25 1.01
N GLU A 201 13.84 -25.29 -0.10
CA GLU A 201 13.52 -24.57 -1.33
C GLU A 201 12.12 -24.88 -1.91
N ALA A 202 11.64 -26.12 -1.78
CA ALA A 202 10.33 -26.52 -2.34
C ALA A 202 9.16 -25.84 -1.62
N ALA A 203 9.19 -25.77 -0.28
CA ALA A 203 8.15 -25.08 0.48
C ALA A 203 8.13 -23.57 0.17
N CYS A 204 9.32 -22.97 0.01
CA CYS A 204 9.44 -21.56 -0.37
C CYS A 204 8.87 -21.27 -1.77
N ALA A 205 9.06 -22.20 -2.70
CA ALA A 205 8.50 -22.10 -4.05
C ALA A 205 6.96 -22.13 -4.02
N GLU A 206 6.36 -23.05 -3.24
CA GLU A 206 4.90 -23.16 -3.10
C GLU A 206 4.28 -21.92 -2.45
N ASP A 207 4.89 -21.40 -1.38
CA ASP A 207 4.44 -20.16 -0.72
C ASP A 207 4.47 -18.97 -1.68
N LEU A 208 5.57 -18.83 -2.43
CA LEU A 208 5.72 -17.76 -3.39
C LEU A 208 4.73 -17.90 -4.55
N GLU A 209 4.55 -19.09 -5.10
CA GLU A 209 3.55 -19.38 -6.14
C GLU A 209 2.15 -19.00 -5.67
N SER A 210 1.77 -19.37 -4.44
CA SER A 210 0.48 -19.01 -3.85
C SER A 210 0.30 -17.48 -3.75
N VAL A 211 1.34 -16.77 -3.33
CA VAL A 211 1.34 -15.29 -3.26
C VAL A 211 1.23 -14.66 -4.65
N MET A 212 1.99 -15.14 -5.63
CA MET A 212 1.95 -14.61 -7.00
C MET A 212 0.60 -14.88 -7.68
N LYS A 213 0.04 -16.08 -7.48
CA LYS A 213 -1.31 -16.42 -7.93
C LYS A 213 -2.36 -15.53 -7.28
N GLY A 214 -2.27 -15.32 -5.97
CA GLY A 214 -3.14 -14.41 -5.23
C GLY A 214 -3.06 -12.97 -5.75
N ALA A 215 -1.85 -12.48 -6.03
CA ALA A 215 -1.63 -11.15 -6.58
C ALA A 215 -2.24 -11.00 -7.98
N CYS A 216 -2.05 -12.02 -8.83
CA CYS A 216 -2.61 -12.06 -10.18
C CYS A 216 -4.12 -12.26 -10.23
N ASN A 217 -4.73 -12.70 -9.12
CA ASN A 217 -6.17 -12.78 -8.96
C ASN A 217 -6.81 -11.43 -8.62
N LEU A 218 -6.04 -10.45 -8.14
CA LEU A 218 -6.51 -9.09 -7.92
C LEU A 218 -6.71 -8.39 -9.26
N ASN A 219 -7.80 -7.63 -9.41
CA ASN A 219 -8.00 -6.80 -10.60
C ASN A 219 -7.19 -5.52 -10.52
N PHE A 220 -7.04 -4.97 -9.31
CA PHE A 220 -6.43 -3.67 -9.13
C PHE A 220 -5.67 -3.55 -7.81
N VAL A 221 -4.43 -3.07 -7.85
CA VAL A 221 -3.65 -2.81 -6.62
C VAL A 221 -3.17 -1.37 -6.64
N THR A 222 -3.48 -0.59 -5.61
CA THR A 222 -2.86 0.73 -5.45
C THR A 222 -1.47 0.60 -4.85
N MET A 223 -0.60 1.54 -5.17
CA MET A 223 0.72 1.74 -4.56
C MET A 223 0.62 2.94 -3.61
N CYS A 224 0.95 2.75 -2.33
CA CYS A 224 0.87 3.81 -1.33
C CYS A 224 1.79 5.01 -1.65
N GLU A 225 2.94 4.76 -2.26
CA GLU A 225 3.95 5.75 -2.61
C GLU A 225 3.69 6.45 -3.94
N ALA A 226 2.83 5.88 -4.79
CA ALA A 226 2.43 6.43 -6.08
C ALA A 226 0.91 6.54 -6.16
N TRP A 227 0.31 7.15 -5.13
CA TRP A 227 -1.14 7.18 -4.95
C TRP A 227 -1.84 7.89 -6.11
N GLY A 228 -1.35 9.06 -6.54
CA GLY A 228 -1.94 9.83 -7.64
C GLY A 228 -1.95 9.01 -8.93
N SER A 229 -0.81 8.40 -9.26
CA SER A 229 -0.64 7.53 -10.43
C SER A 229 -1.50 6.25 -10.32
N SER A 230 -1.66 5.71 -9.11
CA SER A 230 -2.56 4.58 -8.86
C SER A 230 -4.00 4.97 -9.16
N VAL A 231 -4.48 6.10 -8.65
CA VAL A 231 -5.85 6.54 -8.92
C VAL A 231 -6.07 6.88 -10.40
N LEU A 232 -5.07 7.45 -11.10
CA LEU A 232 -5.14 7.59 -12.56
C LEU A 232 -5.33 6.25 -13.27
N LEU A 233 -4.49 5.27 -12.91
CA LEU A 233 -4.54 3.94 -13.49
C LEU A 233 -5.89 3.24 -13.23
N LEU A 234 -6.54 3.53 -12.10
CA LEU A 234 -7.89 3.03 -11.83
C LEU A 234 -8.88 3.48 -12.92
N PHE A 235 -8.81 4.72 -13.40
CA PHE A 235 -9.67 5.22 -14.47
C PHE A 235 -9.30 4.68 -15.86
N GLU A 236 -8.09 4.16 -16.03
CA GLU A 236 -7.69 3.39 -17.22
C GLU A 236 -8.20 1.95 -17.15
N THR A 237 -8.18 1.35 -15.95
CA THR A 237 -8.73 0.01 -15.69
C THR A 237 -10.26 0.00 -15.76
N LEU A 238 -10.92 1.09 -15.34
CA LEU A 238 -12.36 1.28 -15.33
C LEU A 238 -12.75 2.47 -16.23
N PRO A 239 -12.72 2.32 -17.57
CA PRO A 239 -12.88 3.46 -18.50
C PRO A 239 -14.25 4.13 -18.44
N TRP A 240 -15.26 3.45 -17.89
CA TRP A 240 -16.60 3.96 -17.66
C TRP A 240 -16.75 4.74 -16.33
N LEU A 241 -15.73 4.74 -15.48
CA LEU A 241 -15.73 5.45 -14.20
C LEU A 241 -15.35 6.93 -14.40
N GLU A 242 -16.28 7.82 -14.08
CA GLU A 242 -16.05 9.26 -14.17
C GLU A 242 -15.12 9.76 -13.04
N PRO A 243 -14.05 10.52 -13.35
CA PRO A 243 -13.15 11.07 -12.34
C PRO A 243 -13.79 12.17 -11.49
N THR A 244 -13.81 11.95 -10.17
CA THR A 244 -14.25 12.96 -9.19
C THR A 244 -13.15 13.25 -8.15
N ALA A 245 -13.19 14.45 -7.56
CA ALA A 245 -12.20 14.87 -6.57
C ALA A 245 -12.10 13.94 -5.36
N ASP A 246 -13.18 13.23 -5.03
CA ASP A 246 -13.22 12.30 -3.90
C ASP A 246 -12.30 11.08 -4.06
N PHE A 247 -11.88 10.75 -5.29
CA PHE A 247 -10.92 9.68 -5.56
C PHE A 247 -9.47 10.11 -5.29
N PHE A 248 -9.21 11.41 -5.23
CA PHE A 248 -7.91 11.98 -4.88
C PHE A 248 -8.02 12.64 -3.51
N PRO A 249 -8.26 11.87 -2.43
CA PRO A 249 -8.27 12.45 -1.10
C PRO A 249 -6.91 13.12 -0.88
N ALA A 250 -6.92 14.40 -0.49
CA ALA A 250 -5.69 15.09 -0.14
C ALA A 250 -4.90 14.21 0.84
N PRO A 251 -3.61 13.92 0.58
CA PRO A 251 -2.79 13.17 1.53
C PRO A 251 -2.94 13.84 2.88
N ARG A 252 -3.47 13.13 3.88
CA ARG A 252 -3.53 13.64 5.25
C ARG A 252 -2.11 13.58 5.84
N HIS A 253 -1.17 14.31 5.26
CA HIS A 253 0.10 14.61 5.89
C HIS A 253 -0.13 15.63 6.99
N ARG A 254 -0.54 15.08 8.13
CA ARG A 254 -0.14 15.40 9.50
C ARG A 254 -1.28 14.93 10.38
N HIS A 255 -1.03 13.90 11.18
CA HIS A 255 -1.64 13.78 12.49
C HIS A 255 -1.24 15.02 13.32
N HIS A 256 -1.71 16.21 12.95
CA HIS A 256 -1.69 17.34 13.83
C HIS A 256 -2.78 17.11 14.85
N GLN A 257 -2.33 17.08 16.10
CA GLN A 257 -3.10 17.14 17.33
C GLN A 257 -4.53 17.62 17.08
N CYS A 258 -5.48 16.68 17.03
CA CYS A 258 -6.82 17.01 17.47
C CYS A 258 -6.68 17.23 18.98
N GLY A 259 -6.28 18.45 19.34
CA GLY A 259 -6.40 18.94 20.70
C GLY A 259 -7.88 18.91 21.01
N CYS A 260 -8.29 17.90 21.77
CA CYS A 260 -9.57 17.89 22.45
C CYS A 260 -9.53 18.99 23.53
N ASP A 261 -9.46 20.26 23.13
CA ASP A 261 -10.08 21.34 23.89
C ASP A 261 -11.58 21.26 23.62
N LEU A 262 -12.20 20.18 24.11
CA LEU A 262 -13.62 20.19 24.39
C LEU A 262 -13.80 21.13 25.57
N GLY A 263 -14.08 22.38 25.22
CA GLY A 263 -14.75 23.32 26.08
C GLY A 263 -15.86 22.59 26.83
N ARG A 264 -15.74 22.65 28.15
CA ARG A 264 -16.66 22.22 29.19
C ARG A 264 -18.13 22.47 28.81
N VAL A 265 -18.76 21.50 28.14
CA VAL A 265 -20.22 21.37 28.09
C VAL A 265 -20.55 20.12 28.88
N THR A 266 -20.93 20.32 30.13
CA THR A 266 -21.52 19.29 30.98
C THR A 266 -22.82 18.79 30.35
N PRO A 267 -22.96 17.50 30.01
CA PRO A 267 -24.28 16.90 29.86
C PRO A 267 -24.76 16.55 31.26
N VAL A 268 -25.85 17.19 31.67
CA VAL A 268 -26.70 16.70 32.76
C VAL A 268 -27.40 15.46 32.21
N TYR A 269 -26.90 14.28 32.54
CA TYR A 269 -27.69 13.05 32.50
C TYR A 269 -27.51 12.32 33.83
N SER A 270 -28.66 12.05 34.44
CA SER A 270 -28.84 11.40 35.73
C SER A 270 -28.32 9.97 35.73
N SER A 271 -27.68 9.61 36.83
CA SER A 271 -27.61 8.26 37.41
C SER A 271 -28.99 7.57 37.31
N GLU A 272 -29.14 6.27 37.09
CA GLU A 272 -28.51 5.12 37.71
C GLU A 272 -28.52 3.93 36.72
N ASP A 273 -27.79 2.86 37.04
CA ASP A 273 -27.77 1.54 36.39
C ASP A 273 -26.91 1.34 35.12
N ALA A 274 -25.60 1.13 35.35
CA ALA A 274 -24.82 0.11 34.63
C ALA A 274 -23.50 -0.19 35.39
N LYS A 275 -23.58 -1.05 36.41
CA LYS A 275 -22.43 -1.78 36.93
C LYS A 275 -22.31 -3.09 36.16
N GLU A 276 -21.33 -3.21 35.27
CA GLU A 276 -20.34 -4.32 35.23
C GLU A 276 -19.41 -4.26 34.00
N SER A 277 -18.11 -4.29 34.31
CA SER A 277 -16.96 -4.68 33.48
C SER A 277 -16.71 -3.97 32.14
N ALA A 278 -16.25 -2.72 32.18
CA ALA A 278 -15.35 -2.17 31.17
C ALA A 278 -13.90 -2.34 31.63
N ALA A 279 -13.26 -3.46 31.27
CA ALA A 279 -11.81 -3.61 31.33
C ALA A 279 -11.18 -3.04 30.04
N SER A 280 -11.36 -1.75 29.79
CA SER A 280 -10.61 -1.02 28.77
C SER A 280 -9.60 -0.13 29.46
N GLY A 281 -8.39 -0.64 29.67
CA GLY A 281 -7.26 0.19 30.10
C GLY A 281 -7.05 1.35 29.12
N PRO A 282 -6.46 2.48 29.55
CA PRO A 282 -6.25 3.64 28.68
C PRO A 282 -5.33 3.26 27.51
N GLN A 283 -5.92 3.02 26.35
CA GLN A 283 -5.21 2.75 25.11
C GLN A 283 -4.57 4.07 24.67
N ARG A 284 -3.30 4.26 25.05
CA ARG A 284 -2.53 5.47 24.77
C ARG A 284 -2.48 5.72 23.26
N GLN A 285 -2.86 6.91 22.85
CA GLN A 285 -2.71 7.36 21.47
C GLN A 285 -1.21 7.63 21.23
N ASN A 286 -0.63 7.02 20.20
CA ASN A 286 0.71 7.37 19.76
C ASN A 286 0.67 8.82 19.26
N THR A 287 1.30 9.72 20.03
CA THR A 287 1.43 11.12 19.65
C THR A 287 2.41 11.22 18.48
N GLY A 288 2.23 12.21 17.59
CA GLY A 288 3.16 12.43 16.47
C GLY A 288 4.63 12.54 16.90
N ALA A 289 4.90 13.03 18.11
CA ALA A 289 6.24 13.09 18.69
C ALA A 289 6.85 11.69 18.95
N LYS A 290 6.07 10.71 19.42
CA LYS A 290 6.56 9.33 19.58
C LYS A 290 6.84 8.68 18.22
N HIS A 291 6.03 9.01 17.22
CA HIS A 291 6.25 8.55 15.85
C HIS A 291 7.58 9.10 15.30
N GLU A 292 7.79 10.41 15.35
CA GLU A 292 9.04 11.05 14.89
C GLU A 292 10.27 10.55 15.65
N GLU A 293 10.14 10.31 16.96
CA GLU A 293 11.24 9.79 17.77
C GLU A 293 11.56 8.33 17.39
N GLY A 294 10.56 7.45 17.32
CA GLY A 294 10.77 6.05 16.95
C GLY A 294 11.39 5.89 15.56
N MET A 295 11.05 6.76 14.60
CA MET A 295 11.66 6.76 13.26
C MET A 295 13.18 6.96 13.28
N LYS A 296 13.73 7.72 14.25
CA LYS A 296 15.18 8.00 14.32
C LYS A 296 16.00 6.80 14.74
N HIS A 297 15.39 5.85 15.43
CA HIS A 297 16.06 4.66 15.97
C HIS A 297 16.03 3.47 15.00
N ILE A 298 15.32 3.59 13.87
CA ILE A 298 15.27 2.55 12.84
C ILE A 298 16.38 2.82 11.82
N THR A 299 17.57 2.32 12.15
CA THR A 299 18.80 2.48 11.37
C THR A 299 18.70 1.82 9.99
N PRO A 300 19.55 2.20 9.01
CA PRO A 300 19.63 1.51 7.73
C PRO A 300 19.83 -0.01 7.86
N GLU A 301 20.68 -0.44 8.80
CA GLU A 301 20.95 -1.86 9.05
C GLU A 301 19.69 -2.61 9.52
N LEU A 302 18.88 -1.99 10.39
CA LEU A 302 17.58 -2.55 10.81
C LEU A 302 16.58 -2.58 9.66
N ARG A 303 16.62 -1.59 8.75
CA ARG A 303 15.77 -1.59 7.55
C ARG A 303 16.14 -2.74 6.62
N ASP A 304 17.42 -3.00 6.39
CA ASP A 304 17.90 -4.12 5.56
C ASP A 304 17.56 -5.48 6.19
N ALA A 305 17.73 -5.59 7.52
CA ALA A 305 17.27 -6.75 8.28
C ALA A 305 15.75 -6.96 8.16
N ALA A 306 14.96 -5.87 8.20
CA ALA A 306 13.51 -5.93 8.05
C ALA A 306 13.09 -6.43 6.67
N ARG A 307 13.77 -5.99 5.59
CA ARG A 307 13.56 -6.49 4.23
C ARG A 307 13.83 -7.98 4.15
N SER A 308 14.97 -8.42 4.70
CA SER A 308 15.38 -9.83 4.72
C SER A 308 14.37 -10.69 5.50
N ALA A 309 13.88 -10.20 6.64
CA ALA A 309 12.84 -10.86 7.41
C ALA A 309 11.45 -10.84 6.74
N ASN A 310 11.29 -10.14 5.62
CA ASN A 310 10.03 -10.02 4.90
C ASN A 310 10.23 -10.23 3.39
N ALA A 311 11.11 -11.18 3.04
CA ALA A 311 11.53 -11.42 1.66
C ALA A 311 10.36 -11.74 0.70
N VAL A 312 9.28 -12.37 1.18
CA VAL A 312 8.10 -12.67 0.35
C VAL A 312 7.24 -11.43 0.14
N ASP A 313 7.11 -10.55 1.15
CA ASP A 313 6.50 -9.22 0.96
C ASP A 313 7.31 -8.39 -0.05
N GLU A 314 8.66 -8.46 -0.03
CA GLU A 314 9.52 -7.76 -0.99
C GLU A 314 9.29 -8.31 -2.41
N ALA A 315 9.27 -9.63 -2.60
CA ALA A 315 9.00 -10.23 -3.91
C ALA A 315 7.60 -9.86 -4.43
N LEU A 316 6.57 -9.87 -3.57
CA LEU A 316 5.22 -9.41 -3.92
C LEU A 316 5.24 -7.94 -4.34
N HIS A 317 5.91 -7.09 -3.56
CA HIS A 317 6.01 -5.67 -3.83
C HIS A 317 6.69 -5.40 -5.18
N GLU A 318 7.77 -6.11 -5.48
CA GLU A 318 8.47 -6.03 -6.77
C GLU A 318 7.59 -6.45 -7.94
N LEU A 319 6.88 -7.58 -7.83
CA LEU A 319 5.93 -8.02 -8.87
C LEU A 319 4.89 -6.95 -9.15
N VAL A 320 4.21 -6.46 -8.12
CA VAL A 320 3.13 -5.48 -8.27
C VAL A 320 3.68 -4.17 -8.83
N SER A 321 4.86 -3.72 -8.38
CA SER A 321 5.52 -2.52 -8.92
C SER A 321 5.84 -2.67 -10.40
N ALA A 322 6.36 -3.83 -10.81
CA ALA A 322 6.65 -4.11 -12.22
C ALA A 322 5.38 -4.08 -13.07
N LYS A 323 4.30 -4.73 -12.61
CA LYS A 323 2.99 -4.72 -13.26
C LYS A 323 2.36 -3.33 -13.30
N PHE A 324 2.54 -2.54 -12.25
CA PHE A 324 2.08 -1.16 -12.20
C PHE A 324 2.78 -0.30 -13.25
N CYS A 325 4.11 -0.38 -13.34
CA CYS A 325 4.89 0.34 -14.35
C CYS A 325 4.59 -0.14 -15.78
N GLU A 326 4.43 -1.45 -16.00
CA GLU A 326 3.99 -2.02 -17.28
C GLU A 326 2.66 -1.41 -17.71
N ARG A 327 1.67 -1.41 -16.82
CA ARG A 327 0.36 -0.84 -17.14
C ARG A 327 0.39 0.66 -17.37
N LEU A 328 1.15 1.42 -16.58
CA LEU A 328 1.35 2.85 -16.84
C LEU A 328 1.96 3.09 -18.23
N ARG A 329 2.86 2.21 -18.70
CA ARG A 329 3.43 2.29 -20.05
C ARG A 329 2.38 2.05 -21.12
N GLU A 330 1.61 0.97 -20.99
CA GLU A 330 0.54 0.62 -21.93
C GLU A 330 -0.54 1.70 -22.03
N ALA A 331 -0.87 2.35 -20.91
CA ALA A 331 -1.81 3.46 -20.87
C ALA A 331 -1.21 4.81 -21.38
N GLY A 332 0.06 4.83 -21.78
CA GLY A 332 0.76 6.06 -22.19
C GLY A 332 0.89 7.09 -21.07
N LEU A 333 0.92 6.63 -19.81
CA LEU A 333 1.04 7.46 -18.60
C LEU A 333 2.47 7.47 -18.03
N LEU A 334 3.27 6.43 -18.28
CA LEU A 334 4.62 6.29 -17.68
C LEU A 334 5.55 7.49 -18.00
N HIS A 335 5.37 8.13 -19.15
CA HIS A 335 6.15 9.29 -19.58
C HIS A 335 5.46 10.63 -19.29
N HIS A 336 4.28 10.61 -18.67
CA HIS A 336 3.58 11.85 -18.32
C HIS A 336 4.35 12.58 -17.21
N PRO A 337 4.65 13.90 -17.33
CA PRO A 337 5.48 14.60 -16.36
C PRO A 337 5.04 14.48 -14.90
N LEU A 338 3.73 14.47 -14.65
CA LEU A 338 3.19 14.29 -13.28
C LEU A 338 3.47 12.90 -12.71
N VAL A 339 3.32 11.86 -13.54
CA VAL A 339 3.58 10.47 -13.15
C VAL A 339 5.07 10.27 -12.93
N VAL A 340 5.91 10.77 -13.83
CA VAL A 340 7.37 10.74 -13.69
C VAL A 340 7.81 11.47 -12.42
N ALA A 341 7.24 12.62 -12.12
CA ALA A 341 7.58 13.39 -10.92
C ALA A 341 7.19 12.66 -9.63
N GLU A 342 6.01 12.04 -9.57
CA GLU A 342 5.60 11.22 -8.42
C GLU A 342 6.50 9.99 -8.27
N LEU A 343 6.71 9.23 -9.35
CA LEU A 343 7.61 8.08 -9.35
C LEU A 343 9.06 8.45 -8.99
N ALA A 344 9.54 9.64 -9.34
CA ALA A 344 10.89 10.07 -8.96
C ALA A 344 11.05 10.30 -7.44
N THR A 345 9.95 10.51 -6.70
CA THR A 345 9.99 10.56 -5.23
C THR A 345 10.07 9.17 -4.59
N TYR A 346 9.85 8.13 -5.40
CA TYR A 346 9.96 6.75 -4.97
C TYR A 346 11.43 6.32 -5.04
N GLU A 347 12.17 6.59 -3.96
CA GLU A 347 13.61 6.31 -3.79
C GLU A 347 14.09 4.88 -4.10
N PRO A 348 13.27 3.79 -4.07
CA PRO A 348 13.78 2.46 -4.42
C PRO A 348 14.02 2.26 -5.92
N LEU A 349 13.50 3.12 -6.79
CA LEU A 349 13.47 2.85 -8.22
C LEU A 349 14.86 2.82 -8.87
N GLU A 350 15.81 3.65 -8.44
CA GLU A 350 17.15 3.67 -9.03
C GLU A 350 17.90 2.34 -8.85
N HIS A 351 17.67 1.61 -7.74
CA HIS A 351 18.22 0.27 -7.51
C HIS A 351 17.34 -0.84 -8.09
N ARG A 352 16.01 -0.73 -8.03
CA ARG A 352 15.07 -1.76 -8.50
C ARG A 352 14.89 -1.80 -10.02
N TYR A 353 15.21 -0.74 -10.77
CA TYR A 353 15.18 -0.78 -12.24
C TYR A 353 16.26 -1.67 -12.85
N ALA A 354 17.33 -2.01 -12.13
CA ALA A 354 18.27 -3.05 -12.56
C ALA A 354 17.61 -4.45 -12.61
N ILE A 355 16.68 -4.72 -11.67
CA ILE A 355 15.86 -5.94 -11.64
C ILE A 355 14.75 -5.86 -12.70
N GLY A 356 14.12 -4.70 -12.88
CA GLY A 356 13.17 -4.45 -13.97
C GLY A 356 13.78 -4.63 -15.37
N PHE A 357 15.04 -4.24 -15.56
CA PHE A 357 15.80 -4.44 -16.80
C PHE A 357 16.06 -5.93 -17.08
N VAL A 358 16.32 -6.71 -16.04
CA VAL A 358 16.44 -8.17 -16.11
C VAL A 358 15.10 -8.81 -16.47
N LEU A 359 13.99 -8.38 -15.87
CA LEU A 359 12.65 -8.85 -16.21
C LEU A 359 12.30 -8.54 -17.68
N CYS A 360 12.58 -7.33 -18.17
CA CYS A 360 12.41 -6.97 -19.58
C CYS A 360 13.19 -7.90 -20.53
N GLN A 361 14.41 -8.28 -20.16
CA GLN A 361 15.23 -9.21 -20.95
C GLN A 361 14.72 -10.66 -20.88
N ALA A 362 14.26 -11.11 -19.71
CA ALA A 362 13.71 -12.45 -19.50
C ALA A 362 12.38 -12.68 -20.25
N PHE A 363 11.55 -11.64 -20.41
CA PHE A 363 10.27 -11.69 -21.13
C PHE A 363 10.37 -11.36 -22.64
N GLY A 364 11.58 -11.25 -23.19
CA GLY A 364 11.78 -11.08 -24.64
C GLY A 364 11.36 -9.70 -25.18
N TRP A 365 11.43 -8.65 -24.36
CA TRP A 365 11.11 -7.29 -24.81
C TRP A 365 12.29 -6.73 -25.64
N GLY A 366 12.01 -6.27 -26.86
CA GLY A 366 13.01 -5.98 -27.88
C GLY A 366 13.96 -4.80 -27.57
N GLU A 367 15.20 -4.87 -28.05
CA GLU A 367 16.27 -3.86 -27.89
C GLU A 367 15.93 -2.44 -28.38
N ALA A 368 14.84 -2.25 -29.14
CA ALA A 368 14.50 -0.98 -29.78
C ALA A 368 14.04 0.11 -28.78
N ASP A 369 13.51 -0.27 -27.61
CA ASP A 369 13.01 0.68 -26.59
C ASP A 369 14.12 1.20 -25.64
N LEU A 370 15.34 0.67 -25.74
CA LEU A 370 16.45 0.95 -24.81
C LEU A 370 17.23 2.25 -25.09
N ARG A 371 16.98 2.93 -26.23
CA ARG A 371 17.80 4.09 -26.64
C ARG A 371 17.44 5.42 -25.97
N VAL A 372 16.27 5.50 -25.31
CA VAL A 372 15.79 6.76 -24.69
C VAL A 372 16.22 6.89 -23.22
N TRP A 373 16.60 5.78 -22.57
CA TRP A 373 16.84 5.73 -21.12
C TRP A 373 18.21 6.20 -20.59
N PRO A 374 19.34 6.17 -21.34
CA PRO A 374 20.61 6.69 -20.84
C PRO A 374 20.62 8.22 -20.63
N CYS A 375 19.65 8.95 -21.19
CA CYS A 375 19.58 10.41 -21.07
C CYS A 375 19.03 10.89 -19.72
N MET A 376 18.12 10.16 -19.06
CA MET A 376 17.59 10.60 -17.75
C MET A 376 18.59 10.41 -16.61
N ILE A 377 19.37 9.32 -16.63
CA ILE A 377 20.42 9.06 -15.62
C ILE A 377 21.59 10.06 -15.75
N ARG A 378 21.80 10.65 -16.94
CA ARG A 378 22.86 11.64 -17.16
C ARG A 378 22.49 13.06 -16.73
N CYS A 379 21.20 13.37 -16.55
CA CYS A 379 20.75 14.71 -16.15
C CYS A 379 20.80 14.97 -14.63
N SER A 380 20.95 13.96 -13.77
CA SER A 380 21.12 14.18 -12.31
C SER A 380 22.59 14.22 -11.85
N ARG A 381 23.55 13.96 -12.74
CA ARG A 381 24.99 14.02 -12.43
C ARG A 381 25.66 15.17 -13.18
N SER A 382 25.52 16.39 -12.65
CA SER A 382 26.41 17.51 -13.00
C SER A 382 27.17 18.02 -11.77
N GLU A 383 28.50 17.90 -11.86
CA GLU A 383 29.56 18.63 -11.13
C GLU A 383 29.88 18.17 -9.68
N THR A 384 31.12 17.96 -9.19
CA THR A 384 32.54 18.01 -9.63
C THR A 384 33.43 17.28 -8.56
N PRO A 385 34.79 17.16 -8.68
CA PRO A 385 35.52 15.96 -8.27
C PRO A 385 36.35 16.02 -6.95
N SER A 386 36.80 14.81 -6.55
CA SER A 386 38.05 14.44 -5.83
C SER A 386 38.20 14.73 -4.33
N PHE A 387 38.32 13.68 -3.49
CA PHE A 387 39.58 13.22 -2.84
C PHE A 387 39.36 12.21 -1.68
N PHE A 388 40.38 11.37 -1.48
CA PHE A 388 40.70 10.46 -0.35
C PHE A 388 39.99 9.11 -0.19
N ALA A 389 40.74 8.07 -0.58
CA ALA A 389 40.64 6.71 -0.08
C ALA A 389 41.28 6.60 1.32
N LEU A 390 40.62 5.85 2.23
CA LEU A 390 41.28 5.04 3.26
C LEU A 390 40.35 3.86 3.64
N PRO A 391 40.90 2.69 4.02
CA PRO A 391 40.15 1.46 4.21
C PRO A 391 39.81 1.22 5.69
N LEU A 392 38.57 0.84 5.98
CA LEU A 392 38.22 0.20 7.25
C LEU A 392 37.34 -1.01 6.97
N SER A 393 37.96 -2.17 7.10
CA SER A 393 37.34 -3.49 7.12
C SER A 393 36.61 -3.68 8.45
N VAL A 394 35.28 -3.74 8.39
CA VAL A 394 34.45 -4.34 9.44
C VAL A 394 33.64 -5.45 8.76
N SER A 395 33.94 -6.69 9.11
CA SER A 395 33.23 -7.88 8.64
C SER A 395 31.89 -7.99 9.38
N VAL A 396 30.83 -7.49 8.74
CA VAL A 396 29.43 -7.77 9.06
C VAL A 396 29.01 -9.02 8.27
N PRO A 397 28.22 -9.96 8.82
CA PRO A 397 27.74 -11.11 8.07
C PRO A 397 26.88 -10.60 6.91
N ARG A 398 27.34 -10.84 5.67
CA ARG A 398 26.61 -10.47 4.46
C ARG A 398 25.37 -11.36 4.34
N CYS A 399 24.20 -10.82 4.69
CA CYS A 399 22.91 -11.25 4.15
C CYS A 399 22.51 -10.26 3.03
N ASN A 400 23.36 -10.11 2.01
CA ASN A 400 23.01 -9.42 0.78
C ASN A 400 23.13 -10.44 -0.35
N ASP A 401 22.05 -11.17 -0.59
CA ASP A 401 21.88 -11.98 -1.79
C ASP A 401 20.81 -11.28 -2.64
N GLU A 402 21.17 -10.14 -3.24
CA GLU A 402 20.39 -9.54 -4.35
C GLU A 402 20.24 -10.56 -5.51
N THR A 403 21.19 -11.49 -5.59
CA THR A 403 21.15 -12.75 -6.33
C THR A 403 19.96 -13.61 -5.96
N TRP A 404 19.51 -13.69 -4.70
CA TRP A 404 18.36 -14.51 -4.35
C TRP A 404 17.06 -13.97 -4.92
N ALA A 405 16.76 -12.67 -4.79
CA ALA A 405 15.52 -12.10 -5.34
C ALA A 405 15.51 -12.14 -6.88
N LYS A 406 16.66 -11.85 -7.51
CA LYS A 406 16.83 -11.94 -8.97
C LYS A 406 16.77 -13.38 -9.47
N ASP A 407 17.52 -14.31 -8.87
CA ASP A 407 17.48 -15.74 -9.23
C ASP A 407 16.10 -16.33 -8.94
N THR A 408 15.42 -15.86 -7.89
CA THR A 408 14.02 -16.18 -7.59
C THR A 408 13.15 -15.69 -8.76
N LEU A 409 13.12 -14.39 -9.07
CA LEU A 409 12.29 -13.87 -10.15
C LEU A 409 12.60 -14.51 -11.53
N GLU A 410 13.87 -14.75 -11.87
CA GLU A 410 14.27 -15.44 -13.10
C GLU A 410 13.85 -16.93 -13.09
N ARG A 411 13.88 -17.59 -11.94
CA ARG A 411 13.48 -19.00 -11.76
C ARG A 411 11.98 -19.18 -11.64
N PHE A 412 11.24 -18.15 -11.25
CA PHE A 412 9.78 -18.12 -11.07
C PHE A 412 9.05 -17.40 -12.21
N ALA A 413 9.75 -16.78 -13.17
CA ALA A 413 9.18 -16.33 -14.45
C ALA A 413 8.32 -17.40 -15.16
N PRO A 414 8.64 -18.72 -15.11
CA PRO A 414 7.79 -19.78 -15.66
C PRO A 414 6.55 -20.12 -14.79
N ILE A 415 6.46 -19.59 -13.57
CA ILE A 415 5.43 -19.89 -12.55
C ILE A 415 4.40 -18.75 -12.45
N MET A 416 4.64 -17.63 -13.14
CA MET A 416 3.60 -16.62 -13.34
C MET A 416 2.40 -17.28 -14.00
N PRO A 417 1.18 -17.14 -13.44
CA PRO A 417 -0.02 -17.67 -14.08
C PRO A 417 -0.10 -17.15 -15.51
N ASP A 418 -0.40 -18.04 -16.46
CA ASP A 418 -0.58 -17.68 -17.88
C ASP A 418 -1.58 -16.53 -18.07
N GLU A 419 -2.49 -16.35 -17.10
CA GLU A 419 -3.51 -15.31 -17.07
C GLU A 419 -3.42 -14.46 -15.78
N CYS A 420 -2.44 -13.56 -15.72
CA CYS A 420 -2.40 -12.54 -14.66
C CYS A 420 -3.39 -11.40 -14.96
N ARG A 421 -4.45 -11.25 -14.15
CA ARG A 421 -5.53 -10.26 -14.33
C ARG A 421 -5.19 -8.86 -13.81
N LEU A 422 -4.07 -8.73 -13.10
CA LEU A 422 -3.69 -7.49 -12.43
C LEU A 422 -3.59 -6.32 -13.42
N TYR A 423 -4.40 -5.30 -13.18
CA TYR A 423 -4.58 -4.09 -14.00
C TYR A 423 -5.18 -4.26 -15.39
N GLN A 424 -5.61 -5.47 -15.77
CA GLN A 424 -6.31 -5.67 -17.04
C GLN A 424 -7.58 -4.80 -17.08
N PRO A 425 -7.95 -4.23 -18.25
CA PRO A 425 -9.22 -3.52 -18.39
C PRO A 425 -10.38 -4.38 -17.88
N PHE A 426 -11.17 -3.83 -16.96
CA PHE A 426 -12.32 -4.54 -16.43
C PHE A 426 -13.57 -4.08 -17.19
N GLU A 427 -13.91 -4.86 -18.21
CA GLU A 427 -15.15 -4.65 -18.94
C GLU A 427 -16.34 -5.00 -18.04
N LYS A 428 -17.39 -4.19 -18.17
CA LYS A 428 -18.63 -4.43 -17.44
C LYS A 428 -19.29 -5.68 -18.04
N GLN A 429 -19.40 -6.75 -17.26
CA GLN A 429 -20.19 -7.93 -17.62
C GLN A 429 -21.69 -7.66 -17.52
#